data_AF-A0A2E1W8W2-F1
#
_entry.id   AF-A0A2E1W8W2-F1
#
_cell.length_a   1.000
_cell.length_b   1.000
_cell.length_c   1.000
_cell.angle_alpha   90.00
_cell.angle_beta   90.00
_cell.angle_gamma   90.00
#
_symmetry.space_group_name_H-M   'P 1'
#
loop_
_entity.id
_entity.type
_entity.pdbx_description
1 polymer ?
#
loop_
_entity_poly.entity_id
_entity_poly.type
_entity_poly.pdbx_seq_one_letter_code
_entity_poly.pdbx_strand_id
1 'polypeptide(L)'
;MKKYKSVVVDDDPISLKILEQCLSRAGVFDPSLLLLDALSLKEHLKKEEFDVIFLDVELPELSGLDFIKAFESLPPIVLMSNLKKYAVDAFEFEALDFLPKPVEYSRFFKTVNKLEKVIELGKKEEKNDNIFFKVNGKLQKIELSNILYFESMADYVKIITPKKTHVVLHTMTKLEKILPKNFVRCHRSYIINLKKVDALDDRVLEIDTYAIPVSRSYYNTIKNELKILS
;
A
#
# COMPACT_ATOMS: atom_id res chain seq x y z
N MET A 1 -6.37 6.45 -19.58
CA MET A 1 -5.86 7.08 -18.33
C MET A 1 -6.19 6.15 -17.19
N LYS A 2 -5.30 5.99 -16.19
CA LYS A 2 -5.61 5.17 -15.01
C LYS A 2 -6.73 5.86 -14.23
N LYS A 3 -7.81 5.14 -13.97
CA LYS A 3 -8.92 5.61 -13.14
C LYS A 3 -8.71 5.18 -11.70
N TYR A 4 -9.20 5.98 -10.76
CA TYR A 4 -9.15 5.69 -9.33
C TYR A 4 -10.38 4.91 -8.90
N LYS A 5 -10.17 3.89 -8.08
CA LYS A 5 -11.25 3.11 -7.47
C LYS A 5 -11.64 3.73 -6.14
N SER A 6 -12.90 4.16 -6.03
CA SER A 6 -13.42 4.86 -4.85
C SER A 6 -14.62 4.16 -4.25
N VAL A 7 -14.77 4.31 -2.95
CA VAL A 7 -15.96 3.93 -2.19
C VAL A 7 -16.51 5.16 -1.47
N VAL A 8 -17.84 5.28 -1.46
CA VAL A 8 -18.59 6.34 -0.79
C VAL A 8 -19.50 5.70 0.24
N VAL A 9 -19.46 6.20 1.46
CA VAL A 9 -20.27 5.72 2.58
C VAL A 9 -21.04 6.88 3.18
N ASP A 10 -22.36 6.79 3.13
CA ASP A 10 -23.30 7.82 3.57
C ASP A 10 -24.68 7.18 3.77
N ASP A 11 -25.32 7.39 4.92
CA ASP A 11 -26.64 6.85 5.19
C ASP A 11 -27.76 7.62 4.45
N ASP A 12 -27.45 8.81 3.91
CA ASP A 12 -28.35 9.60 3.06
C ASP A 12 -28.14 9.29 1.56
N PRO A 13 -29.13 8.66 0.88
CA PRO A 13 -29.06 8.36 -0.55
C PRO A 13 -28.92 9.60 -1.44
N ILE A 14 -29.38 10.77 -0.98
CA ILE A 14 -29.25 12.03 -1.73
C ILE A 14 -27.78 12.47 -1.74
N SER A 15 -27.12 12.41 -0.59
CA SER A 15 -25.68 12.71 -0.45
C SER A 15 -24.83 11.78 -1.31
N LEU A 16 -25.13 10.47 -1.33
CA LEU A 16 -24.47 9.51 -2.24
C LEU A 16 -24.58 9.93 -3.71
N LYS A 17 -25.80 10.28 -4.16
CA LYS A 17 -26.06 10.67 -5.54
C LYS A 17 -25.35 11.98 -5.93
N ILE A 18 -25.31 12.97 -5.04
CA ILE A 18 -24.59 14.23 -5.26
C ILE A 18 -23.09 13.95 -5.43
N LEU A 19 -22.51 13.10 -4.59
CA LEU A 19 -21.09 12.79 -4.69
C LEU A 19 -20.79 11.94 -5.92
N GLU A 20 -21.63 10.97 -6.26
CA GLU A 20 -21.52 10.18 -7.50
C GLU A 20 -21.48 11.08 -8.74
N GLN A 21 -22.35 12.10 -8.80
CA GLN A 21 -22.33 13.11 -9.87
C GLN A 21 -21.02 13.90 -9.90
N CYS A 22 -20.47 14.27 -8.74
CA CYS A 22 -19.18 14.93 -8.66
C CYS A 22 -18.03 14.04 -9.17
N LEU A 23 -18.01 12.77 -8.75
CA LEU A 23 -17.04 11.76 -9.16
C LEU A 23 -17.10 11.50 -10.66
N SER A 24 -18.31 11.32 -11.20
CA SER A 24 -18.52 11.15 -12.64
C SER A 24 -18.08 12.38 -13.42
N ARG A 25 -18.35 13.59 -12.93
CA ARG A 25 -17.96 14.85 -13.58
C ARG A 25 -16.45 15.05 -13.61
N ALA A 26 -15.72 14.59 -12.58
CA ALA A 26 -14.27 14.68 -12.57
C ALA A 26 -13.61 13.76 -13.61
N GLY A 27 -14.25 12.65 -13.99
CA GLY A 27 -13.81 11.78 -15.09
C GLY A 27 -12.55 10.94 -14.81
N VAL A 28 -11.99 11.03 -13.61
CA VAL A 28 -10.77 10.31 -13.18
C VAL A 28 -11.06 9.10 -12.29
N PHE A 29 -12.32 8.82 -11.98
CA PHE A 29 -12.75 7.69 -11.16
C PHE A 29 -13.42 6.59 -12.00
N ASP A 30 -13.30 5.35 -11.54
CA ASP A 30 -14.20 4.27 -11.93
C ASP A 30 -15.57 4.47 -11.26
N PRO A 31 -16.64 3.79 -11.75
CA PRO A 31 -17.91 3.77 -11.04
C PRO A 31 -17.67 3.40 -9.57
N SER A 32 -18.07 4.30 -8.67
CA SER A 32 -17.76 4.16 -7.24
C SER A 32 -18.69 3.17 -6.58
N LEU A 33 -18.17 2.42 -5.62
CA LEU A 33 -19.01 1.63 -4.73
C LEU A 33 -19.74 2.58 -3.78
N LEU A 34 -21.08 2.46 -3.69
CA LEU A 34 -21.91 3.27 -2.80
C LEU A 34 -22.46 2.39 -1.68
N LEU A 35 -22.26 2.79 -0.44
CA LEU A 35 -22.65 2.05 0.77
C LEU A 35 -23.43 2.96 1.72
N LEU A 36 -24.37 2.39 2.47
CA LEU A 36 -25.22 3.13 3.40
C LEU A 36 -24.71 3.10 4.85
N ASP A 37 -23.70 2.28 5.14
CA ASP A 37 -23.23 2.06 6.50
C ASP A 37 -21.75 1.63 6.55
N ALA A 38 -21.14 1.83 7.72
CA ALA A 38 -19.73 1.55 7.94
C ALA A 38 -19.41 0.04 8.03
N LEU A 39 -20.38 -0.81 8.40
CA LEU A 39 -20.17 -2.26 8.50
C LEU A 39 -20.00 -2.87 7.11
N SER A 40 -20.82 -2.45 6.15
CA SER A 40 -20.71 -2.79 4.74
C SER A 40 -19.33 -2.39 4.18
N LEU A 41 -18.79 -1.23 4.56
CA LEU A 41 -17.45 -0.81 4.15
C LEU A 41 -16.38 -1.78 4.65
N LYS A 42 -16.46 -2.20 5.92
CA LYS A 42 -15.54 -3.17 6.52
C LYS A 42 -15.52 -4.50 5.75
N GLU A 43 -16.67 -4.95 5.27
CA GLU A 43 -16.74 -6.19 4.48
C GLU A 43 -16.06 -6.07 3.11
N HIS A 44 -16.20 -4.92 2.45
CA HIS A 44 -15.60 -4.67 1.14
C HIS A 44 -14.09 -4.46 1.24
N LEU A 45 -13.59 -3.77 2.27
CA LEU A 45 -12.16 -3.60 2.49
C LEU A 45 -11.38 -4.92 2.67
N LYS A 46 -12.07 -6.02 3.03
CA LYS A 46 -11.47 -7.36 3.08
C LYS A 46 -11.36 -8.03 1.73
N LYS A 47 -12.19 -7.63 0.76
CA LYS A 47 -12.37 -8.30 -0.54
C LYS A 47 -11.65 -7.56 -1.65
N GLU A 48 -11.50 -6.25 -1.52
CA GLU A 48 -10.95 -5.40 -2.57
C GLU A 48 -10.25 -4.15 -2.02
N GLU A 49 -9.33 -3.62 -2.81
CA GLU A 49 -8.60 -2.39 -2.51
C GLU A 49 -9.29 -1.18 -3.13
N PHE A 50 -9.17 -0.02 -2.46
CA PHE A 50 -9.64 1.28 -2.93
C PHE A 50 -8.50 2.28 -2.89
N ASP A 51 -8.48 3.22 -3.84
CA ASP A 51 -7.53 4.34 -3.89
C ASP A 51 -7.95 5.47 -2.93
N VAL A 52 -9.24 5.59 -2.61
CA VAL A 52 -9.80 6.61 -1.69
C VAL A 52 -11.14 6.17 -1.10
N ILE A 53 -11.38 6.58 0.15
CA ILE A 53 -12.65 6.40 0.85
C ILE A 53 -13.27 7.78 1.10
N PHE A 54 -14.51 7.98 0.67
CA PHE A 54 -15.34 9.12 1.08
C PHE A 54 -16.29 8.65 2.17
N LEU A 55 -16.13 9.18 3.38
CA LEU A 55 -16.79 8.65 4.57
C LEU A 55 -17.57 9.74 5.29
N ASP A 56 -18.88 9.54 5.45
CA ASP A 56 -19.66 10.36 6.34
C ASP A 56 -19.28 10.14 7.81
N VAL A 57 -19.30 11.23 8.59
CA VAL A 57 -18.99 11.17 10.02
C VAL A 57 -20.16 10.61 10.83
N GLU A 58 -21.39 10.97 10.48
CA GLU A 58 -22.61 10.70 11.24
C GLU A 58 -23.35 9.49 10.67
N LEU A 59 -22.72 8.31 10.75
CA LEU A 59 -23.32 7.05 10.30
C LEU A 59 -24.09 6.33 11.42
N PRO A 60 -25.12 5.53 11.07
CA PRO A 60 -25.83 4.67 12.01
C PRO A 60 -24.91 3.57 12.56
N GLU A 61 -25.16 3.16 13.80
CA GLU A 61 -24.46 2.10 14.55
C GLU A 61 -22.99 2.36 14.89
N LEU A 62 -22.19 2.81 13.91
CA LEU A 62 -20.77 3.10 14.04
C LEU A 62 -20.44 4.40 13.30
N SER A 63 -19.99 5.42 14.06
CA SER A 63 -19.58 6.69 13.47
C SER A 63 -18.38 6.52 12.54
N GLY A 64 -18.26 7.38 11.53
CA GLY A 64 -17.12 7.36 10.60
C GLY A 64 -15.77 7.55 11.31
N LEU A 65 -15.74 8.34 12.39
CA LEU A 65 -14.52 8.56 13.19
C LEU A 65 -14.13 7.31 13.98
N ASP A 66 -15.10 6.63 14.59
CA ASP A 66 -14.83 5.39 15.33
C ASP A 66 -14.47 4.25 14.38
N PHE A 67 -15.01 4.26 13.16
CA PHE A 67 -14.56 3.38 12.10
C PHE A 67 -13.07 3.58 11.81
N ILE A 68 -12.61 4.83 11.61
CA ILE A 68 -11.18 5.12 11.34
C ILE A 68 -10.27 4.59 12.45
N LYS A 69 -10.65 4.81 13.72
CA LYS A 69 -9.87 4.34 14.89
C LYS A 69 -9.70 2.82 14.94
N ALA A 70 -10.61 2.07 14.34
CA ALA A 70 -10.62 0.61 14.41
C ALA A 70 -9.63 -0.06 13.42
N PHE A 71 -8.98 0.70 12.53
CA PHE A 71 -8.05 0.17 11.54
C PHE A 71 -6.66 0.79 11.71
N GLU A 72 -5.63 -0.06 11.63
CA GLU A 72 -4.23 0.38 11.67
C GLU A 72 -3.78 1.09 10.38
N SER A 73 -4.40 0.73 9.25
CA SER A 73 -4.08 1.28 7.94
C SER A 73 -5.33 1.28 7.06
N LEU A 74 -5.59 2.43 6.46
CA LEU A 74 -6.67 2.64 5.49
C LEU A 74 -6.11 3.41 4.28
N PRO A 75 -6.74 3.28 3.10
CA PRO A 75 -6.53 4.22 2.01
C PRO A 75 -6.79 5.67 2.45
N PRO A 76 -6.32 6.68 1.69
CA PRO A 76 -6.65 8.07 1.94
C PRO A 76 -8.16 8.29 2.16
N ILE A 77 -8.50 9.00 3.23
CA ILE A 77 -9.90 9.24 3.65
C ILE A 77 -10.26 10.69 3.43
N VAL A 78 -11.43 10.91 2.84
CA VAL A 78 -12.08 12.21 2.77
C VAL A 78 -13.32 12.17 3.65
N LEU A 79 -13.33 12.95 4.72
CA LEU A 79 -14.49 13.03 5.61
C LEU A 79 -15.56 13.96 5.07
N MET A 80 -16.82 13.58 5.27
CA MET A 80 -18.00 14.35 4.89
C MET A 80 -18.91 14.55 6.09
N SER A 81 -19.53 15.72 6.22
CA SER A 81 -20.55 15.95 7.26
C SER A 81 -21.33 17.25 6.99
N ASN A 82 -22.56 17.33 7.51
CA ASN A 82 -23.32 18.57 7.62
C ASN A 82 -22.78 19.51 8.71
N LEU A 83 -22.01 18.99 9.68
CA LEU A 83 -21.50 19.74 10.82
C LEU A 83 -20.03 20.12 10.61
N LYS A 84 -19.78 21.41 10.39
CA LYS A 84 -18.43 21.97 10.19
C LYS A 84 -17.46 21.74 11.36
N LYS A 85 -17.97 21.46 12.56
CA LYS A 85 -17.15 21.16 13.74
C LYS A 85 -16.19 19.98 13.50
N TYR A 86 -16.61 19.00 12.69
CA TYR A 86 -15.82 17.81 12.37
C TYR A 86 -14.63 18.08 11.43
N ALA A 87 -14.46 19.30 10.95
CA ALA A 87 -13.26 19.68 10.22
C ALA A 87 -11.99 19.62 11.10
N VAL A 88 -12.13 19.81 12.43
CA VAL A 88 -11.03 19.63 13.37
C VAL A 88 -10.69 18.15 13.52
N ASP A 89 -11.69 17.29 13.68
CA ASP A 89 -11.49 15.84 13.71
C ASP A 89 -10.80 15.34 12.43
N ALA A 90 -11.17 15.85 11.26
CA ALA A 90 -10.50 15.49 10.00
C ALA A 90 -8.99 15.75 10.03
N PHE A 91 -8.53 16.79 10.74
CA PHE A 91 -7.11 17.03 10.94
C PHE A 91 -6.50 16.05 11.96
N GLU A 92 -7.18 15.81 13.08
CA GLU A 92 -6.72 14.87 14.12
C GLU A 92 -6.58 13.43 13.61
N PHE A 93 -7.47 12.99 12.73
CA PHE A 93 -7.44 11.68 12.08
C PHE A 93 -6.60 11.65 10.79
N GLU A 94 -5.83 12.71 10.52
CA GLU A 94 -4.99 12.83 9.32
C GLU A 94 -5.76 12.54 8.00
N ALA A 95 -7.03 12.91 7.94
CA ALA A 95 -7.83 12.76 6.73
C ALA A 95 -7.22 13.61 5.60
N LEU A 96 -7.28 13.11 4.37
CA LEU A 96 -6.81 13.80 3.17
C LEU A 96 -7.51 15.16 3.00
N ASP A 97 -8.82 15.17 3.25
CA ASP A 97 -9.62 16.38 3.16
C ASP A 97 -10.94 16.26 3.92
N PHE A 98 -11.60 17.41 4.13
CA PHE A 98 -12.95 17.51 4.66
C PHE A 98 -13.88 18.21 3.66
N LEU A 99 -15.03 17.61 3.39
CA LEU A 99 -16.09 18.12 2.51
C LEU A 99 -17.36 18.43 3.33
N PRO A 100 -17.70 19.72 3.55
CA PRO A 100 -18.99 20.06 4.12
C PRO A 100 -20.11 19.67 3.16
N LYS A 101 -21.19 19.11 3.70
CA LYS A 101 -22.43 18.81 2.96
C LYS A 101 -23.35 20.05 2.91
N PRO A 102 -24.09 20.26 1.79
CA PRO A 102 -24.03 19.50 0.55
C PRO A 102 -22.70 19.73 -0.20
N VAL A 103 -22.20 18.69 -0.87
CA VAL A 103 -20.88 18.73 -1.51
C VAL A 103 -20.94 19.58 -2.79
N GLU A 104 -20.29 20.73 -2.76
CA GLU A 104 -20.09 21.55 -3.95
C GLU A 104 -18.96 21.01 -4.84
N TYR A 105 -19.19 20.95 -6.15
CA TYR A 105 -18.18 20.46 -7.10
C TYR A 105 -16.86 21.26 -7.05
N SER A 106 -16.93 22.58 -6.83
CA SER A 106 -15.74 23.45 -6.71
C SER A 106 -14.84 23.02 -5.54
N ARG A 107 -15.45 22.58 -4.43
CA ARG A 107 -14.77 22.10 -3.23
C ARG A 107 -14.23 20.69 -3.42
N PHE A 108 -15.05 19.81 -4.00
CA PHE A 108 -14.67 18.44 -4.37
C PHE A 108 -13.48 18.42 -5.34
N PHE A 109 -13.46 19.29 -6.34
CA PHE A 109 -12.35 19.38 -7.31
C PHE A 109 -11.01 19.67 -6.62
N LYS A 110 -10.99 20.48 -5.56
CA LYS A 110 -9.77 20.70 -4.76
C LYS A 110 -9.33 19.41 -4.06
N THR A 111 -10.27 18.60 -3.58
CA THR A 111 -10.00 17.30 -2.96
C THR A 111 -9.40 16.32 -3.97
N VAL A 112 -9.92 16.27 -5.20
CA VAL A 112 -9.34 15.45 -6.29
C VAL A 112 -7.88 15.83 -6.54
N ASN A 113 -7.56 17.13 -6.64
CA ASN A 113 -6.17 17.58 -6.82
C ASN A 113 -5.26 17.18 -5.64
N LYS A 114 -5.77 17.14 -4.40
CA LYS A 114 -5.00 16.64 -3.24
C LYS A 114 -4.78 15.13 -3.34
N LEU A 115 -5.82 14.39 -3.71
CA LEU A 115 -5.78 12.94 -3.88
C LEU A 115 -4.73 12.54 -4.93
N GLU A 116 -4.76 13.18 -6.10
CA GLU A 116 -3.80 12.91 -7.17
C GLU A 116 -2.36 13.12 -6.69
N LYS A 117 -2.10 14.21 -5.96
CA LYS A 117 -0.77 14.46 -5.38
C LYS A 117 -0.34 13.39 -4.39
N VAL A 118 -1.22 12.99 -3.47
CA VAL A 118 -0.89 11.96 -2.47
C VAL A 118 -0.64 10.61 -3.14
N ILE A 119 -1.48 10.21 -4.09
CA ILE A 119 -1.29 8.96 -4.83
C ILE A 119 -0.02 9.02 -5.69
N GLU A 120 0.29 10.16 -6.32
CA GLU A 120 1.53 10.34 -7.08
C GLU A 120 2.78 10.29 -6.19
N LEU A 121 2.72 10.87 -4.99
CA LEU A 121 3.79 10.84 -4.00
C LEU A 121 3.98 9.42 -3.43
N GLY A 122 2.91 8.73 -3.08
CA GLY A 122 2.94 7.33 -2.66
C GLY A 122 3.49 6.41 -3.76
N LYS A 123 3.09 6.64 -5.03
CA LYS A 123 3.69 5.96 -6.19
C LYS A 123 5.15 6.35 -6.41
N LYS A 124 5.59 7.54 -6.00
CA LYS A 124 7.01 7.96 -6.07
C LYS A 124 7.85 7.30 -4.98
N GLU A 125 7.30 7.09 -3.79
CA GLU A 125 7.95 6.33 -2.72
C GLU A 125 8.00 4.83 -3.04
N GLU A 126 6.96 4.26 -3.66
CA GLU A 126 7.04 2.92 -4.27
C GLU A 126 8.00 2.89 -5.48
N LYS A 127 8.11 3.99 -6.26
CA LYS A 127 9.09 4.15 -7.36
C LYS A 127 10.50 4.51 -6.91
N ASN A 128 10.80 4.58 -5.61
CA ASN A 128 12.18 4.40 -5.16
C ASN A 128 12.57 2.91 -5.23
N ASP A 129 12.17 2.24 -6.31
CA ASP A 129 12.60 0.95 -6.83
C ASP A 129 14.10 0.92 -7.12
N ASN A 130 14.91 1.88 -6.69
CA ASN A 130 16.32 1.92 -7.04
C ASN A 130 17.17 2.20 -5.81
N ILE A 131 18.07 1.26 -5.51
CA ILE A 131 19.12 1.47 -4.51
C ILE A 131 20.45 1.62 -5.24
N PHE A 132 21.23 2.62 -4.84
CA PHE A 132 22.60 2.78 -5.30
C PHE A 132 23.52 1.93 -4.42
N PHE A 133 24.19 0.97 -5.04
CA PHE A 133 25.22 0.18 -4.38
C PHE A 133 26.60 0.58 -4.89
N LYS A 134 27.58 0.63 -3.99
CA LYS A 134 28.99 0.82 -4.39
C LYS A 134 29.55 -0.51 -4.89
N VAL A 135 29.55 -0.70 -6.21
CA VAL A 135 30.10 -1.88 -6.89
C VAL A 135 31.42 -1.48 -7.55
N ASN A 136 32.52 -2.17 -7.21
CA ASN A 136 33.87 -1.89 -7.76
C ASN A 136 34.27 -0.40 -7.68
N GLY A 137 33.95 0.26 -6.57
CA GLY A 137 34.27 1.68 -6.34
C GLY A 137 33.31 2.68 -6.97
N LYS A 138 32.37 2.25 -7.82
CA LYS A 138 31.37 3.13 -8.47
C LYS A 138 29.99 2.95 -7.85
N LEU A 139 29.22 4.03 -7.74
CA LEU A 139 27.81 3.95 -7.39
C LEU A 139 27.03 3.44 -8.60
N GLN A 140 26.50 2.22 -8.48
CA GLN A 140 25.66 1.60 -9.49
C GLN A 140 24.22 1.58 -8.99
N LYS A 141 23.32 2.18 -9.77
CA LYS A 141 21.88 2.07 -9.56
C LYS A 141 21.43 0.64 -9.88
N ILE A 142 20.75 -0.02 -8.95
CA ILE A 142 20.13 -1.33 -9.16
C ILE A 142 18.65 -1.20 -8.85
N GLU A 143 17.83 -1.66 -9.80
CA GLU A 143 16.38 -1.66 -9.63
C GLU A 143 15.94 -2.82 -8.73
N LEU A 144 15.30 -2.52 -7.60
CA LEU A 144 14.79 -3.46 -6.60
C LEU A 144 13.84 -4.48 -7.22
N SER A 145 12.99 -4.06 -8.17
CA SER A 145 12.08 -4.93 -8.92
C SER A 145 12.80 -6.04 -9.70
N ASN A 146 14.08 -5.84 -10.04
CA ASN A 146 14.92 -6.81 -10.74
C ASN A 146 15.80 -7.64 -9.78
N ILE A 147 15.77 -7.40 -8.48
CA ILE A 147 16.52 -8.21 -7.51
C ILE A 147 15.68 -9.44 -7.15
N LEU A 148 16.27 -10.62 -7.34
CA LEU A 148 15.70 -11.91 -6.96
C LEU A 148 15.94 -12.17 -5.47
N TYR A 149 17.20 -12.13 -5.06
CA TYR A 149 17.62 -12.30 -3.67
C TYR A 149 19.03 -11.75 -3.43
N PHE A 150 19.39 -11.66 -2.16
CA PHE A 150 20.73 -11.36 -1.68
C PHE A 150 21.33 -12.59 -1.01
N GLU A 151 22.62 -12.84 -1.24
CA GLU A 151 23.38 -13.94 -0.64
C GLU A 151 24.61 -13.39 0.08
N SER A 152 24.84 -13.81 1.32
CA SER A 152 26.05 -13.43 2.07
C SER A 152 27.29 -14.14 1.51
N MET A 153 28.39 -13.40 1.33
CA MET A 153 29.68 -13.93 0.89
C MET A 153 30.82 -13.29 1.70
N ALA A 154 31.19 -13.91 2.82
CA ALA A 154 32.14 -13.33 3.79
C ALA A 154 31.74 -11.89 4.18
N ASP A 155 32.60 -10.89 3.95
CA ASP A 155 32.33 -9.47 4.22
C ASP A 155 31.49 -8.78 3.13
N TYR A 156 31.14 -9.51 2.08
CA TYR A 156 30.40 -9.01 0.94
C TYR A 156 28.98 -9.59 0.89
N VAL A 157 28.15 -8.96 0.09
CA VAL A 157 26.85 -9.47 -0.31
C VAL A 157 26.79 -9.58 -1.83
N LYS A 158 26.34 -10.72 -2.32
CA LYS A 158 25.92 -10.87 -3.71
C LYS A 158 24.48 -10.41 -3.86
N ILE A 159 24.21 -9.60 -4.87
CA ILE A 159 22.89 -9.16 -5.29
C ILE A 159 22.59 -9.89 -6.59
N ILE A 160 21.64 -10.82 -6.55
CA ILE A 160 21.29 -11.66 -7.69
C ILE A 160 20.13 -11.01 -8.44
N THR A 161 20.33 -10.77 -9.74
CA THR A 161 19.32 -10.28 -10.67
C THR A 161 19.25 -11.22 -11.87
N PRO A 162 18.15 -11.24 -12.66
CA PRO A 162 18.05 -12.12 -13.84
C PRO A 162 19.17 -11.91 -14.87
N LYS A 163 19.72 -10.69 -14.95
CA LYS A 163 20.73 -10.34 -15.95
C LYS A 163 22.16 -10.65 -15.48
N LYS A 164 22.44 -10.47 -14.18
CA LYS A 164 23.79 -10.61 -13.61
C LYS A 164 23.78 -10.58 -12.08
N THR A 165 24.91 -11.02 -11.52
CA THR A 165 25.23 -10.88 -10.10
C THR A 165 26.10 -9.64 -9.86
N HIS A 166 25.80 -8.89 -8.80
CA HIS A 166 26.64 -7.80 -8.30
C HIS A 166 27.22 -8.16 -6.93
N VAL A 167 28.45 -7.73 -6.63
CA VAL A 167 29.09 -7.97 -5.32
C VAL A 167 29.38 -6.63 -4.66
N VAL A 168 28.94 -6.46 -3.42
CA VAL A 168 29.01 -5.20 -2.67
C VAL A 168 29.54 -5.43 -1.27
N LEU A 169 30.35 -4.50 -0.76
CA LEU A 169 30.81 -4.51 0.63
C LEU A 169 29.67 -4.02 1.53
N HIS A 170 28.88 -4.96 2.05
CA HIS A 170 27.69 -4.70 2.86
C HIS A 170 27.41 -5.87 3.80
N THR A 171 26.46 -5.72 4.73
CA THR A 171 25.98 -6.83 5.58
C THR A 171 24.49 -7.04 5.42
N MET A 172 24.03 -8.29 5.63
CA MET A 172 22.59 -8.66 5.61
C MET A 172 21.77 -7.79 6.57
N THR A 173 22.25 -7.62 7.81
CA THR A 173 21.57 -6.83 8.85
C THR A 173 21.40 -5.36 8.46
N LYS A 174 22.36 -4.77 7.74
CA LYS A 174 22.21 -3.40 7.23
C LYS A 174 21.24 -3.35 6.06
N LEU A 175 21.24 -4.36 5.18
CA LEU A 175 20.30 -4.44 4.06
C LEU A 175 18.85 -4.52 4.53
N GLU A 176 18.55 -5.36 5.52
CA GLU A 176 17.20 -5.51 6.10
C GLU A 176 16.59 -4.18 6.59
N LYS A 177 17.42 -3.26 7.08
CA LYS A 177 16.94 -1.97 7.59
C LYS A 177 16.60 -0.96 6.49
N ILE A 178 17.19 -1.12 5.30
CA ILE A 178 17.04 -0.18 4.19
C ILE A 178 16.13 -0.70 3.07
N LEU A 179 16.00 -2.03 2.98
CA LEU A 179 15.18 -2.66 1.96
C LEU A 179 13.69 -2.54 2.33
N PRO A 180 12.79 -2.38 1.33
CA PRO A 180 11.36 -2.37 1.58
C PRO A 180 10.87 -3.71 2.14
N LYS A 181 9.67 -3.70 2.74
CA LYS A 181 9.08 -4.85 3.46
C LYS A 181 8.94 -6.13 2.64
N ASN A 182 8.88 -6.05 1.31
CA ASN A 182 8.82 -7.24 0.44
C ASN A 182 10.15 -8.02 0.36
N PHE A 183 11.25 -7.48 0.88
CA PHE A 183 12.51 -8.21 1.04
C PHE A 183 12.60 -8.81 2.43
N VAL A 184 12.56 -10.13 2.52
CA VAL A 184 12.47 -10.84 3.79
C VAL A 184 13.66 -11.78 3.98
N ARG A 185 14.24 -11.77 5.17
CA ARG A 185 15.29 -12.72 5.53
C ARG A 185 14.69 -14.12 5.69
N CYS A 186 15.18 -15.09 4.93
CA CYS A 186 14.75 -16.49 5.04
C CYS A 186 15.84 -17.40 5.65
N HIS A 187 17.08 -16.91 5.68
CA HIS A 187 18.23 -17.61 6.24
C HIS A 187 19.26 -16.60 6.75
N ARG A 188 20.18 -17.03 7.63
CA ARG A 188 21.29 -16.14 8.07
C ARG A 188 22.09 -15.56 6.89
N SER A 189 22.09 -16.25 5.76
CA SER A 189 22.81 -15.92 4.53
C SER A 189 21.94 -15.39 3.39
N TYR A 190 20.61 -15.34 3.53
CA TYR A 190 19.72 -15.01 2.42
C TYR A 190 18.61 -14.04 2.81
N ILE A 191 18.44 -13.01 1.97
CA ILE A 191 17.26 -12.13 1.96
C ILE A 191 16.62 -12.28 0.58
N ILE A 192 15.36 -12.68 0.52
CA ILE A 192 14.64 -12.95 -0.73
C ILE A 192 13.65 -11.82 -1.04
N ASN A 193 13.38 -11.60 -2.32
CA ASN A 193 12.26 -10.77 -2.74
C ASN A 193 10.99 -11.61 -2.82
N LEU A 194 10.04 -11.40 -1.90
CA LEU A 194 8.79 -12.16 -1.84
C LEU A 194 7.99 -12.09 -3.15
N LYS A 195 8.07 -10.97 -3.88
CA LYS A 195 7.37 -10.79 -5.17
C LYS A 195 7.95 -11.66 -6.30
N LYS A 196 9.06 -12.37 -6.06
CA LYS A 196 9.76 -13.23 -7.02
C LYS A 196 9.73 -14.71 -6.63
N VAL A 197 9.05 -15.06 -5.53
CA VAL A 197 8.91 -16.45 -5.11
C VAL A 197 7.89 -17.14 -6.00
N ASP A 198 8.31 -18.20 -6.67
CA ASP A 198 7.46 -19.02 -7.53
C ASP A 198 6.79 -20.15 -6.73
N ALA A 199 7.55 -20.78 -5.83
CA ALA A 199 7.04 -21.84 -4.96
C ALA A 199 7.79 -21.92 -3.62
N LEU A 200 7.17 -22.57 -2.64
CA LEU A 200 7.79 -23.02 -1.40
C LEU A 200 7.56 -24.53 -1.28
N ASP A 201 8.62 -25.31 -1.45
CA ASP A 201 8.61 -26.77 -1.25
C ASP A 201 9.42 -27.13 0.00
N ASP A 202 8.74 -27.71 1.00
CA ASP A 202 9.23 -27.91 2.38
C ASP A 202 9.95 -26.67 2.94
N ARG A 203 11.28 -26.64 2.91
CA ARG A 203 12.12 -25.53 3.39
C ARG A 203 12.96 -24.92 2.29
N VAL A 204 12.50 -24.97 1.06
CA VAL A 204 13.18 -24.44 -0.11
C VAL A 204 12.23 -23.50 -0.84
N LEU A 205 12.64 -22.24 -0.99
CA LEU A 205 11.98 -21.27 -1.83
C LEU A 205 12.53 -21.42 -3.25
N GLU A 206 11.64 -21.59 -4.22
CA GLU A 206 11.98 -21.54 -5.64
C GLU A 206 11.78 -20.11 -6.13
N ILE A 207 12.84 -19.54 -6.73
CA ILE A 207 12.88 -18.18 -7.27
C ILE A 207 13.58 -18.26 -8.63
N ASP A 208 12.83 -18.11 -9.72
CA ASP A 208 13.28 -18.31 -11.09
C ASP A 208 13.92 -19.71 -11.26
N THR A 209 15.23 -19.78 -11.50
CA THR A 209 15.97 -21.05 -11.62
C THR A 209 16.72 -21.44 -10.34
N TYR A 210 16.51 -20.70 -9.24
CA TYR A 210 17.26 -20.83 -8.00
C TYR A 210 16.44 -21.47 -6.88
N ALA A 211 17.09 -22.38 -6.13
CA ALA A 211 16.56 -23.00 -4.92
C ALA A 211 17.22 -22.37 -3.68
N ILE A 212 16.46 -21.65 -2.87
CA ILE A 212 16.95 -20.90 -1.71
C ILE A 212 16.50 -21.57 -0.41
N PRO A 213 17.43 -22.01 0.46
CA PRO A 213 17.05 -22.67 1.70
C PRO A 213 16.45 -21.69 2.71
N VAL A 214 15.44 -22.16 3.42
CA VAL A 214 14.79 -21.47 4.55
C VAL A 214 15.21 -22.15 5.84
N SER A 215 15.82 -21.39 6.74
CA SER A 215 16.16 -21.92 8.07
C SER A 215 14.93 -22.07 8.96
N ARG A 216 14.99 -23.03 9.89
CA ARG A 216 13.90 -23.34 10.83
C ARG A 216 13.36 -22.11 11.56
N SER A 217 14.24 -21.21 11.99
CA SER A 217 13.86 -20.00 12.73
C SER A 217 13.09 -18.97 11.89
N TYR A 218 13.25 -18.99 10.56
CA TYR A 218 12.59 -18.05 9.65
C TYR A 218 11.41 -18.68 8.91
N TYR A 219 11.21 -19.99 9.03
CA TYR A 219 10.18 -20.71 8.29
C TYR A 219 8.77 -20.18 8.59
N ASN A 220 8.41 -20.01 9.86
CA ASN A 220 7.09 -19.49 10.23
C ASN A 220 6.88 -18.05 9.74
N THR A 221 7.92 -17.21 9.77
CA THR A 221 7.86 -15.85 9.23
C THR A 221 7.56 -15.87 7.74
N ILE A 222 8.32 -16.66 6.96
CA ILE A 222 8.10 -16.79 5.51
C ILE A 222 6.70 -17.34 5.21
N LYS A 223 6.24 -18.34 5.96
CA LYS A 223 4.91 -18.93 5.78
C LYS A 223 3.80 -17.89 5.98
N ASN A 224 3.92 -17.02 6.98
CA ASN A 224 2.95 -15.96 7.25
C ASN A 224 2.96 -14.89 6.14
N GLU A 225 4.13 -14.52 5.64
CA GLU A 225 4.29 -13.52 4.57
C GLU A 225 3.72 -14.00 3.22
N LEU A 226 3.79 -15.31 2.91
CA LEU A 226 3.27 -15.88 1.67
C LEU A 226 1.74 -15.97 1.59
N LYS A 227 1.01 -15.60 2.66
CA LYS A 227 -0.47 -15.61 2.71
C LYS A 227 -1.10 -16.88 2.12
N ILE A 228 -0.60 -18.04 2.56
CA ILE A 228 -1.07 -19.36 2.07
C ILE A 228 -2.57 -19.48 2.33
N LEU A 229 -3.35 -19.64 1.27
CA LEU A 229 -4.76 -19.99 1.35
C LEU A 229 -4.85 -21.47 1.72
N SER A 230 -5.28 -21.75 2.96
CA SER A 230 -5.57 -23.10 3.46
C SER A 230 -6.97 -23.55 3.08
#